data_AF-A0A7W5GPV3-F1
#
_entry.id   AF-A0A7W5GPV3-F1
#
_cell.length_a   1.000
_cell.length_b   1.000
_cell.length_c   1.000
_cell.angle_alpha   90.00
_cell.angle_beta   90.00
_cell.angle_gamma   90.00
#
_symmetry.space_group_name_H-M   'P 1'
#
loop_
_entity.id
_entity.type
_entity.pdbx_description
1 polymer ?
#
loop_
_entity_poly.entity_id
_entity_poly.type
_entity_poly.pdbx_seq_one_letter_code
_entity_poly.pdbx_strand_id
1 'polypeptide(L)'
;MRKKLTGLLAVAALTAALGLLGGCGASVEGAASLPETGPAPASQEAEGGAPEQTAEDDALEQAAREEAEALAAAEAAEREAEEKAAAEAAAQKEAEEKAAAEAAAEAKAAEEAAAAEAAAQQEAQAQQQQEEKQAGSVYVAASGKGKKYHSNPNCSSMNGTKELSKTEAEKQGYTPCKKCY
;
A
#
# COMPACT_ATOMS: atom_id res chain seq x y z
N MET A 1 13.69 9.35 -32.57
CA MET A 1 12.31 9.87 -32.72
C MET A 1 11.68 9.95 -31.34
N ARG A 2 11.49 11.16 -30.81
CA ARG A 2 11.00 11.43 -29.46
C ARG A 2 9.51 11.75 -29.55
N LYS A 3 8.64 10.90 -29.00
CA LYS A 3 7.20 11.18 -28.91
C LYS A 3 6.90 11.71 -27.51
N LYS A 4 6.63 13.01 -27.42
CA LYS A 4 6.13 13.70 -26.22
C LYS A 4 4.65 13.37 -26.09
N LEU A 5 4.24 12.78 -24.98
CA LEU A 5 2.84 12.66 -24.57
C LEU A 5 2.59 13.69 -23.47
N THR A 6 2.03 14.82 -23.87
CA THR A 6 1.43 15.84 -23.01
C THR A 6 -0.08 15.64 -23.03
N GLY A 7 -0.69 15.49 -21.87
CA GLY A 7 -2.14 15.51 -21.66
C GLY A 7 -2.45 14.91 -20.28
N LEU A 8 -3.42 15.39 -19.51
CA LEU A 8 -4.28 16.55 -19.59
C LEU A 8 -4.83 16.73 -18.16
N LEU A 9 -4.88 17.97 -17.68
CA LEU A 9 -5.55 18.36 -16.43
C LEU A 9 -7.04 17.98 -16.47
N ALA A 10 -7.55 17.37 -15.40
CA ALA A 10 -8.98 17.34 -15.10
C ALA A 10 -9.18 17.50 -13.59
N VAL A 11 -9.45 18.75 -13.18
CA VAL A 11 -10.06 19.09 -11.89
C VAL A 11 -11.56 19.16 -12.14
N ALA A 12 -12.35 18.36 -11.45
CA ALA A 12 -13.81 18.50 -11.42
C ALA A 12 -14.30 18.36 -9.98
N ALA A 13 -14.60 19.50 -9.36
CA ALA A 13 -15.45 19.60 -8.18
C ALA A 13 -16.91 19.62 -8.64
N LEU A 14 -17.79 18.86 -8.00
CA LEU A 14 -19.22 19.14 -8.02
C LEU A 14 -19.87 18.73 -6.69
N THR A 15 -20.09 19.72 -5.85
CA THR A 15 -21.05 19.68 -4.73
C THR A 15 -22.47 19.86 -5.27
N ALA A 16 -23.42 19.04 -4.82
CA ALA A 16 -24.84 19.36 -4.89
C ALA A 16 -25.58 18.76 -3.69
N ALA A 17 -26.27 19.63 -2.96
CA ALA A 17 -27.21 19.35 -1.88
C ALA A 17 -28.62 19.11 -2.42
N LEU A 18 -29.49 18.48 -1.61
CA LEU A 18 -30.96 18.64 -1.43
C LEU A 18 -31.46 17.33 -0.79
N GLY A 19 -31.99 17.31 0.44
CA GLY A 19 -33.36 17.70 0.82
C GLY A 19 -34.30 16.48 0.69
N LEU A 20 -35.37 16.24 1.44
CA LEU A 20 -36.13 16.90 2.49
C LEU A 20 -37.19 15.84 2.95
N LEU A 21 -37.74 15.99 4.16
CA LEU A 21 -39.12 15.63 4.56
C LEU A 21 -39.51 14.14 4.78
N GLY A 22 -39.79 13.83 6.06
CA GLY A 22 -41.19 13.79 6.52
C GLY A 22 -41.87 12.41 6.62
N GLY A 23 -42.41 12.11 7.81
CA GLY A 23 -43.39 11.03 7.96
C GLY A 23 -43.67 10.60 9.41
N CYS A 24 -44.35 11.44 10.19
CA CYS A 24 -45.06 11.00 11.39
C CYS A 24 -46.25 10.11 10.99
N GLY A 25 -46.42 8.98 11.66
CA GLY A 25 -47.60 8.12 11.52
C GLY A 25 -48.03 7.57 12.89
N ALA A 26 -48.93 8.31 13.54
CA ALA A 26 -49.75 7.84 14.65
C ALA A 26 -51.20 7.70 14.15
N SER A 27 -51.86 6.59 14.43
CA SER A 27 -53.32 6.39 14.27
C SER A 27 -53.69 5.12 15.03
N VAL A 28 -54.28 5.23 16.22
CA VAL A 28 -55.69 5.50 16.59
C VAL A 28 -56.49 4.21 16.79
N GLU A 29 -56.87 4.02 18.06
CA GLU A 29 -57.90 3.13 18.59
C GLU A 29 -59.24 3.34 17.88
N GLY A 30 -59.93 2.23 17.58
CA GLY A 30 -61.29 2.24 17.05
C GLY A 30 -62.08 1.05 17.59
N ALA A 31 -62.95 1.34 18.55
CA ALA A 31 -63.91 0.41 19.14
C ALA A 31 -65.10 0.12 18.21
N ALA A 32 -65.59 -1.12 18.22
CA ALA A 32 -66.98 -1.50 17.90
C ALA A 32 -67.21 -2.93 18.41
N SER A 33 -68.03 -3.16 19.43
CA SER A 33 -69.50 -3.22 19.44
C SER A 33 -69.99 -4.66 19.35
N LEU A 34 -70.57 -5.14 20.45
CA LEU A 34 -71.49 -6.27 20.51
C LEU A 34 -72.76 -5.94 19.69
N PRO A 35 -73.53 -6.94 19.22
CA PRO A 35 -74.60 -7.46 20.06
C PRO A 35 -74.82 -8.99 20.04
N GLU A 36 -75.39 -9.44 21.15
CA GLU A 36 -76.06 -10.72 21.42
C GLU A 36 -76.91 -11.29 20.28
N THR A 37 -76.83 -12.61 20.08
CA THR A 37 -78.01 -13.49 19.92
C THR A 37 -77.61 -14.96 20.19
N GLY A 38 -78.13 -15.54 21.28
CA GLY A 38 -78.47 -16.98 21.29
C GLY A 38 -79.81 -17.21 20.56
N PRO A 39 -80.27 -18.44 20.29
CA PRO A 39 -80.02 -19.65 21.08
C PRO A 39 -79.62 -20.90 20.26
N ALA A 40 -79.17 -21.94 20.98
CA ALA A 40 -79.07 -23.30 20.45
C ALA A 40 -80.41 -23.81 19.88
N PRO A 41 -80.36 -24.80 18.99
CA PRO A 41 -80.85 -26.10 19.45
C PRO A 41 -79.89 -27.25 19.14
N ALA A 42 -79.85 -28.17 20.10
CA ALA A 42 -79.33 -29.51 19.90
C ALA A 42 -80.03 -30.17 18.69
N SER A 43 -79.22 -30.66 17.76
CA SER A 43 -79.62 -31.70 16.82
C SER A 43 -78.44 -32.64 16.69
N GLN A 44 -78.66 -33.79 17.30
CA GLN A 44 -77.79 -34.95 17.29
C GLN A 44 -78.03 -35.63 15.94
N GLU A 45 -77.14 -35.39 14.98
CA GLU A 45 -77.11 -36.12 13.70
C GLU A 45 -75.77 -36.86 13.67
N ALA A 46 -75.83 -38.12 14.06
CA ALA A 46 -74.77 -39.08 13.79
C ALA A 46 -74.86 -39.42 12.29
N GLU A 47 -73.96 -38.85 11.48
CA GLU A 47 -73.72 -39.29 10.11
C GLU A 47 -72.22 -39.57 9.98
N GLY A 48 -71.89 -40.85 9.75
CA GLY A 48 -70.54 -41.32 9.54
C GLY A 48 -69.91 -40.67 8.32
N GLY A 49 -68.83 -39.92 8.55
CA GLY A 49 -67.93 -39.41 7.52
C GLY A 49 -66.51 -39.90 7.81
N ALA A 50 -66.08 -40.90 7.05
CA ALA A 50 -64.73 -41.24 6.62
C ALA A 50 -63.53 -41.16 7.63
N PRO A 51 -62.81 -42.27 7.89
CA PRO A 51 -61.45 -42.22 8.43
C PRO A 51 -60.39 -41.69 7.43
N GLU A 52 -60.80 -41.12 6.30
CA GLU A 52 -59.91 -40.78 5.17
C GLU A 52 -59.44 -39.31 5.21
N GLN A 53 -60.27 -38.36 5.67
CA GLN A 53 -59.93 -36.91 5.62
C GLN A 53 -58.91 -36.44 6.67
N THR A 54 -58.78 -37.12 7.81
CA THR A 54 -57.78 -36.76 8.83
C THR A 54 -56.37 -37.21 8.42
N ALA A 55 -56.25 -38.33 7.71
CA ALA A 55 -54.95 -38.86 7.27
C ALA A 55 -54.31 -38.02 6.15
N GLU A 56 -55.11 -37.40 5.28
CA GLU A 56 -54.64 -36.49 4.25
C GLU A 56 -54.16 -35.14 4.82
N ASP A 57 -54.83 -34.63 5.86
CA ASP A 57 -54.47 -33.39 6.55
C ASP A 57 -53.17 -33.54 7.38
N ASP A 58 -53.01 -34.68 8.09
CA ASP A 58 -51.76 -35.03 8.80
C ASP A 58 -50.57 -35.18 7.84
N ALA A 59 -50.78 -35.76 6.65
CA ALA A 59 -49.73 -35.89 5.64
C ALA A 59 -49.30 -34.54 5.04
N LEU A 60 -50.24 -33.61 4.87
CA LEU A 60 -49.95 -32.25 4.42
C LEU A 60 -49.19 -31.45 5.48
N GLU A 61 -49.56 -31.57 6.75
CA GLU A 61 -48.85 -30.93 7.85
C GLU A 61 -47.44 -31.49 8.04
N GLN A 62 -47.25 -32.80 7.87
CA GLN A 62 -45.92 -33.42 7.87
C GLN A 62 -45.06 -32.90 6.71
N ALA A 63 -45.59 -32.85 5.49
CA ALA A 63 -44.87 -32.32 4.33
C ALA A 63 -44.47 -30.84 4.52
N ALA A 64 -45.37 -30.03 5.10
CA ALA A 64 -45.09 -28.63 5.41
C ALA A 64 -43.99 -28.46 6.47
N ARG A 65 -43.93 -29.37 7.47
CA ARG A 65 -42.86 -29.38 8.49
C ARG A 65 -41.51 -29.79 7.89
N GLU A 66 -41.48 -30.79 7.02
CA GLU A 66 -40.26 -31.23 6.32
C GLU A 66 -39.72 -30.15 5.36
N GLU A 67 -40.61 -29.45 4.64
CA GLU A 67 -40.23 -28.31 3.81
C GLU A 67 -39.69 -27.13 4.64
N ALA A 68 -40.33 -26.83 5.78
CA ALA A 68 -39.85 -25.79 6.70
C ALA A 68 -38.49 -26.13 7.32
N GLU A 69 -38.24 -27.40 7.66
CA GLU A 69 -36.94 -27.86 8.16
C GLU A 69 -35.86 -27.79 7.07
N ALA A 70 -36.19 -28.17 5.82
CA ALA A 70 -35.27 -28.06 4.70
C ALA A 70 -34.88 -26.62 4.38
N LEU A 71 -35.83 -25.68 4.45
CA LEU A 71 -35.56 -24.24 4.29
C LEU A 71 -34.69 -23.70 5.42
N ALA A 72 -35.01 -24.06 6.68
CA ALA A 72 -34.20 -23.65 7.83
C ALA A 72 -32.76 -24.21 7.76
N ALA A 73 -32.58 -25.44 7.29
CA ALA A 73 -31.26 -26.04 7.06
C ALA A 73 -30.50 -25.35 5.92
N ALA A 74 -31.18 -24.96 4.85
CA ALA A 74 -30.58 -24.22 3.74
C ALA A 74 -30.13 -22.82 4.17
N GLU A 75 -30.96 -22.08 4.91
CA GLU A 75 -30.60 -20.76 5.44
C GLU A 75 -29.45 -20.83 6.46
N ALA A 76 -29.42 -21.87 7.31
CA ALA A 76 -28.31 -22.12 8.23
C ALA A 76 -27.00 -22.40 7.48
N ALA A 77 -27.04 -23.22 6.41
CA ALA A 77 -25.89 -23.51 5.58
C ALA A 77 -25.39 -22.28 4.80
N GLU A 78 -26.30 -21.43 4.32
CA GLU A 78 -25.95 -20.18 3.65
C GLU A 78 -25.28 -19.20 4.63
N ARG A 79 -25.83 -19.05 5.85
CA ARG A 79 -25.24 -18.22 6.89
C ARG A 79 -23.85 -18.70 7.32
N GLU A 80 -23.65 -20.01 7.45
CA GLU A 80 -22.33 -20.59 7.75
C GLU A 80 -21.33 -20.33 6.60
N ALA A 81 -21.78 -20.46 5.34
CA ALA A 81 -20.95 -20.17 4.18
C ALA A 81 -20.56 -18.67 4.11
N GLU A 82 -21.50 -17.76 4.39
CA GLU A 82 -21.23 -16.32 4.44
C GLU A 82 -20.25 -15.96 5.57
N GLU A 83 -20.45 -16.52 6.78
CA GLU A 83 -19.55 -16.29 7.91
C GLU A 83 -18.12 -16.76 7.59
N LYS A 84 -17.99 -17.94 6.98
CA LYS A 84 -16.69 -18.47 6.57
C LYS A 84 -16.05 -17.61 5.48
N ALA A 85 -16.82 -17.16 4.47
CA ALA A 85 -16.32 -16.28 3.43
C ALA A 85 -15.88 -14.92 4.00
N ALA A 86 -16.61 -14.36 4.96
CA ALA A 86 -16.25 -13.14 5.65
C ALA A 86 -14.97 -13.30 6.49
N ALA A 87 -14.82 -14.42 7.20
CA ALA A 87 -13.62 -14.73 7.96
C ALA A 87 -12.38 -14.91 7.06
N GLU A 88 -12.52 -15.60 5.92
CA GLU A 88 -11.44 -15.75 4.94
C GLU A 88 -11.07 -14.41 4.29
N ALA A 89 -12.05 -13.57 3.95
CA ALA A 89 -11.80 -12.24 3.41
C ALA A 89 -11.09 -11.33 4.43
N ALA A 90 -11.49 -11.39 5.71
CA ALA A 90 -10.82 -10.65 6.78
C ALA A 90 -9.38 -11.11 6.97
N ALA A 91 -9.13 -12.42 6.98
CA ALA A 91 -7.78 -12.98 7.11
C ALA A 91 -6.88 -12.62 5.92
N GLN A 92 -7.42 -12.63 4.69
CA GLN A 92 -6.69 -12.20 3.50
C GLN A 92 -6.33 -10.71 3.55
N LYS A 93 -7.27 -9.86 3.97
CA LYS A 93 -7.03 -8.42 4.11
C LYS A 93 -5.95 -8.13 5.16
N GLU A 94 -5.98 -8.81 6.30
CA GLU A 94 -4.94 -8.67 7.33
C GLU A 94 -3.57 -9.13 6.83
N ALA A 95 -3.52 -10.25 6.09
CA ALA A 95 -2.28 -10.74 5.49
C ALA A 95 -1.71 -9.76 4.44
N GLU A 96 -2.57 -9.16 3.61
CA GLU A 96 -2.16 -8.16 2.62
C GLU A 96 -1.65 -6.88 3.29
N GLU A 97 -2.34 -6.38 4.32
CA GLU A 97 -1.91 -5.19 5.07
C GLU A 97 -0.55 -5.42 5.73
N LYS A 98 -0.33 -6.60 6.32
CA LYS A 98 0.95 -6.97 6.92
C LYS A 98 2.06 -7.05 5.88
N ALA A 99 1.80 -7.68 4.72
CA ALA A 99 2.76 -7.76 3.64
C ALA A 99 3.12 -6.36 3.07
N ALA A 100 2.13 -5.48 2.94
CA ALA A 100 2.36 -4.10 2.52
C ALA A 100 3.18 -3.30 3.53
N ALA A 101 2.92 -3.48 4.84
CA ALA A 101 3.68 -2.84 5.90
C ALA A 101 5.14 -3.32 5.94
N GLU A 102 5.38 -4.63 5.75
CA GLU A 102 6.73 -5.19 5.68
C GLU A 102 7.50 -4.68 4.45
N ALA A 103 6.87 -4.68 3.28
CA ALA A 103 7.46 -4.14 2.06
C ALA A 103 7.80 -2.64 2.19
N ALA A 104 6.93 -1.85 2.83
CA ALA A 104 7.18 -0.43 3.09
C ALA A 104 8.35 -0.22 4.08
N ALA A 105 8.47 -1.07 5.10
CA ALA A 105 9.58 -1.03 6.04
C ALA A 105 10.91 -1.38 5.36
N GLU A 106 10.92 -2.41 4.51
CA GLU A 106 12.11 -2.80 3.74
C GLU A 106 12.53 -1.69 2.75
N ALA A 107 11.58 -1.09 2.03
CA ALA A 107 11.86 0.00 1.11
C ALA A 107 12.49 1.21 1.83
N LYS A 108 11.96 1.56 3.01
CA LYS A 108 12.51 2.65 3.83
C LYS A 108 13.93 2.33 4.31
N ALA A 109 14.19 1.09 4.75
CA ALA A 109 15.52 0.67 5.17
C ALA A 109 16.53 0.71 4.01
N ALA A 110 16.12 0.31 2.81
CA ALA A 110 16.94 0.38 1.61
C ALA A 110 17.25 1.82 1.20
N GLU A 111 16.29 2.74 1.30
CA GLU A 111 16.49 4.17 1.03
C GLU A 111 17.50 4.78 2.02
N GLU A 112 17.36 4.48 3.32
CA GLU A 112 18.26 4.99 4.36
C GLU A 112 19.69 4.45 4.17
N ALA A 113 19.84 3.16 3.81
CA ALA A 113 21.13 2.57 3.50
C ALA A 113 21.78 3.24 2.27
N ALA A 114 21.01 3.48 1.21
CA ALA A 114 21.51 4.16 0.01
C ALA A 114 21.91 5.62 0.30
N ALA A 115 21.15 6.33 1.14
CA ALA A 115 21.47 7.68 1.57
C ALA A 115 22.76 7.72 2.41
N ALA A 116 22.94 6.76 3.32
CA ALA A 116 24.16 6.64 4.12
C ALA A 116 25.39 6.34 3.25
N GLU A 117 25.25 5.44 2.26
CA GLU A 117 26.34 5.15 1.32
C GLU A 117 26.71 6.38 0.47
N ALA A 118 25.71 7.09 -0.04
CA ALA A 118 25.94 8.32 -0.81
C ALA A 118 26.65 9.40 0.03
N ALA A 119 26.26 9.56 1.29
CA ALA A 119 26.93 10.48 2.22
C ALA A 119 28.38 10.08 2.48
N ALA A 120 28.66 8.80 2.72
CA ALA A 120 30.01 8.29 2.92
C ALA A 120 30.90 8.48 1.67
N GLN A 121 30.36 8.27 0.47
CA GLN A 121 31.08 8.51 -0.77
C GLN A 121 31.40 10.01 -0.97
N GLN A 122 30.47 10.90 -0.64
CA GLN A 122 30.73 12.35 -0.71
C GLN A 122 31.81 12.78 0.28
N GLU A 123 31.78 12.26 1.51
CA GLU A 123 32.80 12.56 2.51
C GLU A 123 34.19 12.07 2.04
N ALA A 124 34.28 10.85 1.50
CA ALA A 124 35.52 10.32 0.95
C ALA A 124 36.06 11.17 -0.21
N GLN A 125 35.19 11.65 -1.11
CA GLN A 125 35.60 12.56 -2.18
C GLN A 125 36.06 13.92 -1.66
N ALA A 126 35.38 14.47 -0.64
CA ALA A 126 35.78 15.73 -0.02
C ALA A 126 37.15 15.62 0.67
N GLN A 127 37.41 14.50 1.35
CA GLN A 127 38.71 14.21 1.95
C GLN A 127 39.81 14.10 0.89
N GLN A 128 39.56 13.41 -0.23
CA GLN A 128 40.52 13.33 -1.34
C GLN A 128 40.83 14.70 -1.95
N GLN A 129 39.81 15.54 -2.18
CA GLN A 129 40.01 16.89 -2.70
C GLN A 129 40.78 17.78 -1.70
N GLN A 130 40.52 17.63 -0.40
CA GLN A 130 41.28 18.35 0.62
C GLN A 130 42.74 17.88 0.66
N GLU A 131 43.00 16.58 0.55
CA GLU A 131 44.36 16.03 0.49
C GLU A 131 45.11 16.53 -0.75
N GLU A 132 44.47 16.56 -1.93
CA GLU A 132 45.07 17.14 -3.13
C GLU A 132 45.38 18.62 -2.98
N LYS A 133 44.52 19.39 -2.29
CA LYS A 133 44.74 20.81 -2.03
C LYS A 133 45.88 21.06 -1.03
N GLN A 134 46.04 20.16 -0.04
CA GLN A 134 47.10 20.23 0.97
C GLN A 134 48.46 19.71 0.45
N ALA A 135 48.46 18.81 -0.53
CA ALA A 135 49.68 18.24 -1.12
C ALA A 135 50.55 19.28 -1.87
N GLY A 136 49.99 20.45 -2.17
CA GLY A 136 50.68 21.56 -2.85
C GLY A 136 50.98 21.27 -4.32
N SER A 137 51.15 22.35 -5.09
CA SER A 137 51.58 22.24 -6.48
C SER A 137 53.10 22.19 -6.62
N VAL A 138 53.56 21.39 -7.58
CA VAL A 138 54.96 21.19 -7.93
C VAL A 138 55.20 21.54 -9.39
N TYR A 139 56.43 21.91 -9.71
CA TYR A 139 56.82 22.36 -11.04
C TYR A 139 57.70 21.31 -11.73
N VAL A 140 57.33 20.93 -12.95
CA VAL A 140 58.12 20.06 -13.83
C VAL A 140 58.59 20.82 -15.07
N ALA A 141 59.70 20.40 -15.68
CA ALA A 141 60.22 21.04 -16.88
C ALA A 141 59.29 20.79 -18.09
N ALA A 142 58.80 21.84 -18.74
CA ALA A 142 57.90 21.72 -19.90
C ALA A 142 58.59 21.13 -21.15
N SER A 143 59.93 21.12 -21.17
CA SER A 143 60.73 20.55 -22.26
C SER A 143 60.66 19.02 -22.38
N GLY A 144 60.03 18.33 -21.42
CA GLY A 144 59.88 16.87 -21.41
C GLY A 144 61.16 16.07 -21.17
N LYS A 145 62.32 16.74 -21.01
CA LYS A 145 63.62 16.08 -20.76
C LYS A 145 63.93 15.84 -19.28
N GLY A 146 63.20 16.47 -18.36
CA GLY A 146 63.37 16.32 -16.92
C GLY A 146 62.58 15.13 -16.36
N LYS A 147 63.18 14.36 -15.44
CA LYS A 147 62.50 13.30 -14.65
C LYS A 147 62.23 13.71 -13.20
N LYS A 148 62.35 15.01 -12.90
CA LYS A 148 62.24 15.54 -11.54
C LYS A 148 61.20 16.63 -11.42
N TYR A 149 60.53 16.71 -10.27
CA TYR A 149 59.66 17.82 -9.88
C TYR A 149 60.36 18.74 -8.87
N HIS A 150 59.98 20.01 -8.87
CA HIS A 150 60.62 21.10 -8.15
C HIS A 150 59.59 21.92 -7.36
N SER A 151 59.98 22.49 -6.21
CA SER A 151 59.09 23.34 -5.40
C SER A 151 59.04 24.80 -5.90
N ASN A 152 60.04 25.21 -6.67
CA ASN A 152 60.15 26.55 -7.26
C ASN A 152 60.28 26.43 -8.79
N PRO A 153 59.54 27.23 -9.58
CA PRO A 153 59.59 27.20 -11.04
C PRO A 153 60.97 27.58 -11.63
N ASN A 154 61.79 28.34 -10.90
CA ASN A 154 63.10 28.82 -11.36
C ASN A 154 64.29 28.00 -10.81
N CYS A 155 64.03 26.83 -10.21
CA CYS A 155 65.09 26.00 -9.63
C CYS A 155 66.17 25.66 -10.67
N SER A 156 67.44 25.98 -10.39
CA SER A 156 68.59 25.70 -11.25
C SER A 156 68.51 26.33 -12.66
N SER A 157 67.97 27.56 -12.76
CA SER A 157 67.86 28.32 -14.01
C SER A 157 66.89 27.72 -15.03
N MET A 158 65.97 26.88 -14.55
CA MET A 158 64.92 26.30 -15.37
C MET A 158 63.95 27.40 -15.87
N ASN A 159 63.60 27.33 -17.14
CA ASN A 159 62.65 28.23 -17.79
C ASN A 159 61.59 27.39 -18.51
N GLY A 160 60.32 27.81 -18.41
CA GLY A 160 59.20 27.05 -18.96
C GLY A 160 58.88 25.82 -18.11
N THR A 161 58.09 26.02 -17.06
CA THR A 161 57.61 24.94 -16.18
C THR A 161 56.13 24.68 -16.39
N LYS A 162 55.72 23.44 -16.07
CA LYS A 162 54.33 23.04 -15.94
C LYS A 162 54.05 22.78 -14.47
N GLU A 163 52.97 23.37 -13.96
CA GLU A 163 52.46 23.13 -12.62
C GLU A 163 51.59 21.86 -12.61
N LEU A 164 51.83 20.97 -11.65
CA LEU A 164 51.11 19.72 -11.41
C LEU A 164 50.90 19.54 -9.91
N SER A 165 49.93 18.73 -9.48
CA SER A 165 49.90 18.30 -8.07
C SER A 165 51.08 17.37 -7.78
N LYS A 166 51.57 17.37 -6.53
CA LYS A 166 52.65 16.45 -6.12
C LYS A 166 52.30 14.99 -6.42
N THR A 167 51.09 14.57 -6.07
CA THR A 167 50.58 13.21 -6.30
C THR A 167 50.55 12.86 -7.79
N GLU A 168 50.15 13.79 -8.65
CA GLU A 168 50.13 13.57 -10.09
C GLU A 168 51.55 13.50 -10.69
N ALA A 169 52.49 14.32 -10.20
CA ALA A 169 53.89 14.22 -10.59
C ALA A 169 54.49 12.85 -10.20
N GLU A 170 54.20 12.34 -9.00
CA GLU A 170 54.64 11.02 -8.55
C GLU A 170 53.99 9.89 -9.38
N LYS A 171 52.68 9.96 -9.67
CA LYS A 171 51.98 9.00 -10.56
C LYS A 171 52.53 8.98 -11.98
N GLN A 172 52.99 10.12 -12.50
CA GLN A 172 53.65 10.23 -13.81
C GLN A 172 55.13 9.77 -13.78
N GLY A 173 55.65 9.34 -12.63
CA GLY A 173 57.01 8.82 -12.47
C GLY A 173 58.09 9.89 -12.30
N TYR A 174 57.72 11.15 -11.99
CA TYR A 174 58.69 12.17 -11.62
C TYR A 174 59.17 11.96 -10.18
N THR A 175 60.45 12.25 -9.94
CA THR A 175 61.09 12.11 -8.63
C THR A 175 61.41 13.48 -8.01
N PRO A 176 61.52 13.62 -6.68
CA PRO A 176 61.86 14.91 -6.08
C PRO A 176 63.25 15.39 -6.49
N CYS A 177 63.39 16.69 -6.79
CA CYS A 177 64.69 17.31 -6.98
C CYS A 177 65.39 17.56 -5.64
N LYS A 178 66.49 16.83 -5.38
CA LYS A 178 67.38 16.96 -4.21
C LYS A 178 67.81 18.38 -3.79
N LYS A 179 67.68 19.39 -4.66
CA LYS A 179 68.05 20.78 -4.35
C LYS A 179 66.93 21.59 -3.72
N CYS A 180 65.67 21.26 -4.03
CA CYS A 180 64.51 22.05 -3.65
C CYS A 180 63.38 21.23 -3.01
N TYR A 181 63.57 19.92 -2.89
CA TYR A 181 62.83 18.94 -2.10
C TYR A 181 63.85 18.01 -1.43
#